data_AF-S7PJL1-F1
#
_entry.id   AF-S7PJL1-F1
#
_cell.length_a   1.000
_cell.length_b   1.000
_cell.length_c   1.000
_cell.angle_alpha   90.00
_cell.angle_beta   90.00
_cell.angle_gamma   90.00
#
_symmetry.space_group_name_H-M   'P 1'
#
loop_
_entity.id
_entity.type
_entity.pdbx_description
1 polymer ?
#
loop_
_entity_poly.entity_id
_entity_poly.type
_entity_poly.pdbx_seq_one_letter_code
_entity_poly.pdbx_strand_id
1 'polypeptide(L)'
;MKFNPFVTSDWSKNRKRHFNVPSHIRRKIMSSPLSKELRQKYNVQSIPIRKDDEVQVVRGHYKGQQIGKVVQVYRKKYVIYIERVQREKANGTTVHVGIHPSKVVITSLQLDKDRKKILERKNKSHQVGKEKGKYKEETIEKMQE
;
A
#
# COMPACT_ATOMS: atom_id res chain seq x y z
N MET A 1 -0.52 0.27 -24.78
CA MET A 1 -0.80 1.70 -25.08
C MET A 1 -1.94 2.18 -24.18
N LYS A 2 -1.96 3.45 -23.76
CA LYS A 2 -3.06 4.01 -22.97
C LYS A 2 -4.19 4.43 -23.93
N PHE A 3 -5.36 3.79 -23.86
CA PHE A 3 -6.46 4.03 -24.81
C PHE A 3 -7.44 5.14 -24.39
N ASN A 4 -7.61 5.39 -23.08
CA ASN A 4 -8.56 6.38 -22.60
C ASN A 4 -8.07 7.82 -22.90
N PRO A 5 -8.81 8.63 -23.69
CA PRO A 5 -8.36 9.97 -24.08
C PRO A 5 -8.37 10.99 -22.93
N PHE A 6 -9.17 10.76 -21.88
CA PHE A 6 -9.35 11.71 -20.77
C PHE A 6 -8.26 11.65 -19.68
N VAL A 7 -7.37 10.66 -19.74
CA VAL A 7 -6.23 10.52 -18.82
C VAL A 7 -4.95 10.98 -19.51
N THR A 8 -4.07 11.69 -18.81
CA THR A 8 -2.84 12.23 -19.42
C THR A 8 -1.67 11.27 -19.33
N SER A 9 -0.85 11.17 -20.39
CA SER A 9 0.46 10.50 -20.39
C SER A 9 1.63 11.48 -20.20
N ASP A 10 1.35 12.79 -20.24
CA ASP A 10 2.33 13.86 -20.03
C ASP A 10 3.00 13.76 -18.66
N TRP A 11 4.33 13.72 -18.68
CA TRP A 11 5.18 13.60 -17.50
C TRP A 11 5.06 14.81 -16.55
N SER A 12 5.05 16.03 -17.08
CA SER A 12 4.97 17.27 -16.32
C SER A 12 3.63 17.37 -15.59
N LYS A 13 2.53 17.05 -16.29
CA LYS A 13 1.19 17.02 -15.68
C LYS A 13 1.08 15.99 -14.55
N ASN A 14 1.61 14.79 -14.76
CA ASN A 14 1.57 13.72 -13.76
C ASN A 14 2.40 14.04 -12.50
N ARG A 15 3.58 14.67 -12.66
CA ARG A 15 4.39 15.12 -11.54
C ARG A 15 3.74 16.24 -10.75
N LYS A 16 3.18 17.24 -11.43
CA LYS A 16 2.43 18.32 -10.79
C LYS A 16 1.27 17.75 -9.97
N ARG A 17 0.52 16.79 -10.52
CA ARG A 17 -0.55 16.08 -9.82
C ARG A 17 -0.05 15.30 -8.60
N HIS A 18 1.09 14.63 -8.69
CA HIS A 18 1.66 13.86 -7.57
C HIS A 18 2.09 14.75 -6.39
N PHE A 19 2.86 15.82 -6.65
CA PHE A 19 3.41 16.65 -5.57
C PHE A 19 2.37 17.58 -4.92
N ASN A 20 1.37 18.03 -5.68
CA ASN A 20 0.37 18.99 -5.21
C ASN A 20 -0.95 18.36 -4.72
N VAL A 21 -0.99 17.02 -4.62
CA VAL A 21 -2.22 16.29 -4.29
C VAL A 21 -2.70 16.53 -2.84
N PRO A 22 -4.01 16.54 -2.57
CA PRO A 22 -4.54 16.65 -1.20
C PRO A 22 -4.28 15.41 -0.34
N SER A 23 -4.32 15.58 0.98
CA SER A 23 -3.91 14.57 1.98
C SER A 23 -4.64 13.22 1.88
N HIS A 24 -5.94 13.22 1.57
CA HIS A 24 -6.72 11.99 1.44
C HIS A 24 -6.30 11.15 0.22
N ILE A 25 -5.77 11.79 -0.83
CA ILE A 25 -5.18 11.09 -1.98
C ILE A 25 -3.75 10.66 -1.67
N ARG A 26 -2.96 11.48 -0.95
CA ARG A 26 -1.63 11.07 -0.46
C ARG A 26 -1.70 9.78 0.34
N ARG A 27 -2.74 9.62 1.17
CA ARG A 27 -3.02 8.36 1.88
C ARG A 27 -3.13 7.16 0.93
N LYS A 28 -3.83 7.31 -0.21
CA LYS A 28 -3.97 6.21 -1.19
C LYS A 28 -2.64 5.91 -1.88
N ILE A 29 -1.90 6.95 -2.27
CA ILE A 29 -0.57 6.83 -2.90
C ILE A 29 0.42 6.15 -1.94
N MET A 30 0.38 6.51 -0.66
CA MET A 30 1.18 5.90 0.41
C MET A 30 0.60 4.54 0.85
N SER A 31 0.37 3.65 -0.11
CA SER A 31 0.04 2.24 0.16
C SER A 31 1.31 1.40 0.23
N SER A 32 1.30 0.41 1.12
CA SER A 32 2.38 -0.57 1.28
C SER A 32 1.89 -1.98 0.93
N PRO A 33 2.76 -2.82 0.36
CA PRO A 33 2.44 -4.23 0.12
C PRO A 33 2.27 -4.99 1.43
N LEU A 34 1.35 -5.96 1.43
CA LEU A 34 1.18 -6.91 2.54
C LEU A 34 2.21 -8.06 2.43
N SER A 35 2.54 -8.70 3.56
CA SER A 35 3.31 -9.96 3.61
C SER A 35 2.57 -11.10 2.91
N LYS A 36 3.27 -12.19 2.57
CA LYS A 36 2.67 -13.34 1.88
C LYS A 36 1.52 -13.95 2.70
N GLU A 37 1.72 -14.10 4.01
CA GLU A 37 0.71 -14.60 4.95
C GLU A 37 -0.54 -13.72 4.97
N LEU A 38 -0.38 -12.40 5.10
CA LEU A 38 -1.50 -11.46 5.09
C LEU A 38 -2.22 -11.42 3.73
N ARG A 39 -1.48 -11.57 2.62
CA ARG A 39 -2.07 -11.68 1.28
C ARG A 39 -2.91 -12.93 1.15
N GLN A 40 -2.46 -14.06 1.68
CA GLN A 40 -3.24 -15.29 1.64
C GLN A 40 -4.49 -15.19 2.51
N LYS A 41 -4.37 -14.61 3.71
CA LYS A 41 -5.48 -14.41 4.65
C LYS A 41 -6.57 -13.47 4.12
N TYR A 42 -6.19 -12.33 3.54
CA TYR A 42 -7.14 -11.30 3.12
C TYR A 42 -7.37 -11.22 1.60
N ASN A 43 -6.59 -11.94 0.79
CA ASN A 43 -6.61 -11.92 -0.68
C ASN A 43 -6.49 -10.50 -1.29
N VAL A 44 -5.71 -9.63 -0.61
CA VAL A 44 -5.43 -8.24 -1.03
C VAL A 44 -3.92 -8.02 -1.11
N GLN A 45 -3.45 -7.33 -2.16
CA GLN A 45 -2.01 -7.13 -2.38
C GLN A 45 -1.39 -6.00 -1.54
N SER A 46 -2.13 -4.90 -1.35
CA SER A 46 -1.62 -3.68 -0.69
C SER A 46 -2.73 -2.90 0.02
N ILE A 47 -2.35 -2.11 1.03
CA ILE A 47 -3.26 -1.24 1.78
C ILE A 47 -2.56 0.07 2.19
N PRO A 48 -3.29 1.19 2.34
CA PRO A 48 -2.73 2.42 2.93
C PRO A 48 -2.15 2.17 4.31
N ILE A 49 -0.87 2.52 4.48
CA ILE A 49 -0.17 2.38 5.76
C ILE A 49 -0.75 3.30 6.82
N ARG A 50 -0.79 2.84 8.07
CA ARG A 50 -1.29 3.59 9.22
C ARG A 50 -0.25 3.61 10.33
N LYS A 51 -0.45 4.51 11.29
CA LYS A 51 0.22 4.43 12.58
C LYS A 51 -0.12 3.08 13.21
N ASP A 52 0.85 2.52 13.92
CA ASP A 52 0.73 1.27 14.67
C ASP A 52 0.67 -0.02 13.83
N ASP A 53 0.73 0.07 12.49
CA ASP A 53 1.03 -1.11 11.66
C ASP A 53 2.47 -1.58 11.93
N GLU A 54 2.70 -2.89 11.90
CA GLU A 54 4.06 -3.45 11.96
C GLU A 54 4.59 -3.67 10.55
N VAL A 55 5.83 -3.25 10.33
CA VAL A 55 6.45 -3.25 9.02
C VAL A 55 7.88 -3.77 9.07
N GLN A 56 8.28 -4.40 7.97
CA GLN A 56 9.64 -4.81 7.69
C GLN A 56 10.18 -4.02 6.50
N VAL A 57 11.40 -3.51 6.60
CA VAL A 57 12.07 -2.81 5.50
C VAL A 57 12.69 -3.83 4.54
N VAL A 58 12.32 -3.76 3.26
CA VAL A 58 12.77 -4.71 2.23
C VAL A 58 13.85 -4.16 1.30
N ARG A 59 14.00 -2.83 1.22
CA ARG A 59 14.98 -2.17 0.35
C ARG A 59 15.66 -1.01 1.07
N GLY A 60 16.93 -0.77 0.74
CA GLY A 60 17.75 0.32 1.29
C GLY A 60 18.70 -0.16 2.40
N HIS A 61 19.40 0.80 3.02
CA HIS A 61 20.41 0.54 4.03
C HIS A 61 19.87 -0.21 5.26
N TYR A 62 18.65 0.12 5.69
CA TYR A 62 17.98 -0.48 6.85
C TYR A 62 17.25 -1.80 6.53
N LYS A 63 17.55 -2.44 5.40
CA LYS A 63 16.99 -3.75 5.04
C LYS A 63 17.49 -4.81 6.02
N GLY A 64 16.60 -5.71 6.43
CA GLY A 64 16.97 -6.84 7.32
C GLY A 64 16.96 -6.49 8.81
N GLN A 65 16.74 -5.21 9.16
CA GLN A 65 16.34 -4.88 10.53
C GLN A 65 15.05 -5.61 10.90
N GLN A 66 14.93 -5.94 12.18
CA GLN A 66 13.74 -6.59 12.72
C GLN A 66 12.48 -5.76 12.45
N ILE A 67 11.34 -6.44 12.49
CA ILE A 67 10.01 -5.82 12.36
C ILE A 67 9.90 -4.65 13.34
N GLY A 68 9.41 -3.52 12.83
CA GLY A 68 9.26 -2.30 13.60
C GLY A 68 7.88 -1.71 13.41
N LYS A 69 7.37 -1.07 14.46
CA LYS A 69 6.08 -0.41 14.44
C LYS A 69 6.17 0.96 13.78
N VAL A 70 5.16 1.33 12.99
CA VAL A 70 5.07 2.67 12.38
C VAL A 70 4.67 3.69 13.44
N VAL A 71 5.60 4.58 13.78
CA VAL A 71 5.39 5.65 14.78
C VAL A 71 4.57 6.79 14.20
N GLN A 72 4.88 7.19 12.96
CA GLN A 72 4.24 8.33 12.31
C GLN A 72 4.25 8.18 10.79
N VAL A 73 3.15 8.60 10.16
CA VAL A 73 3.02 8.67 8.70
C VAL A 73 3.05 10.14 8.26
N TYR A 74 4.19 10.59 7.75
CA TYR A 74 4.37 11.97 7.32
C TYR A 74 3.98 12.16 5.84
N ARG A 75 2.68 12.37 5.60
CA ARG A 75 2.12 12.52 4.24
C ARG A 75 2.65 13.72 3.46
N LYS A 76 3.11 14.80 4.12
CA LYS A 76 3.66 15.96 3.40
C LYS A 76 4.92 15.59 2.62
N LYS A 77 5.76 14.73 3.19
CA LYS A 77 7.05 14.30 2.64
C LYS A 77 7.04 12.91 1.98
N TYR A 78 5.87 12.24 1.89
CA TYR A 78 5.75 10.87 1.38
C TYR A 78 6.60 9.83 2.13
N VAL A 79 6.74 10.02 3.44
CA VAL A 79 7.67 9.24 4.28
C VAL A 79 6.94 8.67 5.50
N ILE A 80 7.38 7.50 5.95
CA ILE A 80 7.01 6.89 7.22
C ILE A 80 8.22 6.86 8.16
N TYR A 81 7.95 6.99 9.46
CA TYR A 81 8.92 6.77 10.52
C TYR A 81 8.60 5.47 11.24
N ILE A 82 9.61 4.64 11.40
CA ILE A 82 9.54 3.31 12.02
C ILE A 82 10.39 3.37 13.27
N GLU A 83 9.88 2.84 14.38
CA GLU A 83 10.46 2.98 15.72
C GLU A 83 11.95 2.60 15.79
N ARG A 84 12.30 1.44 15.22
CA ARG A 84 13.66 0.88 15.25
C ARG A 84 14.59 1.42 14.15
N VAL A 85 14.07 2.25 13.24
CA VAL A 85 14.85 2.82 12.14
C VAL A 85 15.30 4.23 12.54
N GLN A 86 16.43 4.30 13.21
CA GLN A 86 16.99 5.54 13.74
C GLN A 86 18.43 5.75 13.24
N ARG A 87 18.89 6.99 13.34
CA ARG A 87 20.29 7.38 13.22
C ARG A 87 20.67 8.31 14.34
N GLU A 88 21.91 8.22 14.79
CA GLU A 88 22.48 9.17 15.74
C GLU A 88 22.97 10.44 15.01
N LYS A 89 22.77 11.58 15.66
CA LYS A 89 23.37 12.85 15.25
C LYS A 89 24.70 13.04 15.99
N ALA A 90 25.52 13.99 15.52
CA ALA A 90 26.79 14.35 16.17
C ALA A 90 26.63 14.79 17.64
N ASN A 91 25.46 15.28 18.04
CA ASN A 91 25.14 15.65 19.42
C ASN A 91 24.65 14.46 20.29
N GLY A 92 24.71 13.22 19.80
CA GLY A 92 24.27 12.01 20.50
C GLY A 92 22.76 11.75 20.50
N THR A 93 21.93 12.68 20.01
CA THR A 93 20.48 12.46 19.94
C THR A 93 20.10 11.55 18.77
N THR A 94 19.19 10.60 19.00
CA THR A 94 18.67 9.72 17.94
C THR A 94 17.50 10.37 17.20
N VAL A 95 17.44 10.20 15.88
CA VAL A 95 16.32 10.63 15.06
C VAL A 95 15.86 9.53 14.11
N HIS A 96 14.54 9.45 13.93
CA HIS A 96 13.95 8.50 13.00
C HIS A 96 14.35 8.83 11.55
N VAL A 97 14.77 7.80 10.82
CA VAL A 97 15.06 7.92 9.40
C VAL A 97 13.78 7.68 8.59
N GLY A 98 13.55 8.58 7.65
CA GLY A 98 12.39 8.53 6.79
C GLY A 98 12.50 7.46 5.71
N ILE A 99 11.56 6.52 5.68
CA ILE A 99 11.47 5.50 4.63
C ILE A 99 10.23 5.71 3.77
N HIS A 100 10.32 5.41 2.47
CA HIS A 100 9.15 5.45 1.60
C HIS A 100 8.30 4.18 1.77
N PRO A 101 6.96 4.28 1.88
CA PRO A 101 6.08 3.14 2.18
C PRO A 101 6.13 2.00 1.15
N SER A 102 6.51 2.26 -0.11
CA SER A 102 6.68 1.19 -1.11
C SER A 102 7.91 0.31 -0.89
N LYS A 103 8.86 0.74 -0.04
CA LYS A 103 10.09 0.02 0.29
C LYS A 103 9.94 -0.82 1.57
N VAL A 104 8.73 -0.91 2.11
CA VAL A 104 8.41 -1.72 3.29
C VAL A 104 7.31 -2.72 2.97
N VAL A 105 7.24 -3.79 3.76
CA VAL A 105 6.17 -4.79 3.72
C VAL A 105 5.48 -4.79 5.07
N ILE A 106 4.15 -4.76 5.08
CA ILE A 106 3.37 -4.85 6.31
C ILE A 106 3.31 -6.32 6.75
N THR A 107 3.69 -6.58 8.00
CA THR A 107 3.67 -7.91 8.63
C THR A 107 2.45 -8.10 9.51
N SER A 108 2.06 -7.07 10.27
CA SER A 108 0.84 -7.05 11.08
C SER A 108 0.05 -5.77 10.84
N LEU A 109 -1.29 -5.89 10.83
CA LEU A 109 -2.21 -4.81 10.55
C LEU A 109 -2.93 -4.38 11.83
N GLN A 110 -2.96 -3.08 12.11
CA GLN A 110 -3.84 -2.52 13.13
C GLN A 110 -5.29 -2.50 12.58
N LEU A 111 -6.13 -3.45 12.99
CA LEU A 111 -7.49 -3.61 12.48
C LEU A 111 -8.50 -2.72 13.24
N ASP A 112 -9.13 -1.80 12.52
CA ASP A 112 -10.33 -1.06 12.93
C ASP A 112 -11.53 -1.44 12.02
N LYS A 113 -12.74 -0.97 12.38
CA LYS A 113 -13.97 -1.20 11.61
C LYS A 113 -13.81 -0.80 10.14
N ASP A 114 -13.15 0.33 9.87
CA ASP A 114 -13.00 0.85 8.52
C ASP A 114 -11.93 0.13 7.70
N ARG A 115 -10.84 -0.34 8.31
CA ARG A 115 -9.82 -1.12 7.62
C ARG A 115 -10.33 -2.52 7.26
N LYS A 116 -11.16 -3.13 8.11
CA LYS A 116 -11.89 -4.37 7.77
C LYS A 116 -12.77 -4.15 6.53
N LYS A 117 -13.60 -3.10 6.51
CA LYS A 117 -14.41 -2.73 5.33
C LYS A 117 -13.56 -2.48 4.07
N ILE A 118 -12.40 -1.84 4.21
CA ILE A 118 -11.49 -1.61 3.06
C ILE A 118 -10.94 -2.95 2.53
N LEU A 119 -10.54 -3.86 3.41
CA LEU A 119 -10.04 -5.19 3.03
C LEU A 119 -11.12 -6.01 2.32
N GLU A 120 -12.32 -6.09 2.89
CA GLU A 120 -13.46 -6.80 2.30
C GLU A 120 -13.81 -6.24 0.91
N ARG A 121 -13.93 -4.92 0.79
CA ARG A 121 -14.21 -4.26 -0.50
C ARG A 121 -13.13 -4.57 -1.55
N LYS A 122 -11.85 -4.53 -1.17
CA LYS A 122 -10.75 -4.86 -2.09
C LYS A 122 -10.75 -6.33 -2.48
N ASN A 123 -11.04 -7.23 -1.54
CA ASN A 123 -11.14 -8.66 -1.80
C ASN A 123 -12.28 -8.98 -2.78
N LYS A 124 -13.48 -8.42 -2.56
CA LYS A 124 -14.62 -8.58 -3.48
C LYS A 124 -14.29 -8.12 -4.90
N SER A 125 -13.67 -6.94 -5.03
CA SER A 125 -13.23 -6.43 -6.34
C SER A 125 -12.21 -7.35 -7.03
N HIS A 126 -11.34 -8.00 -6.26
CA HIS A 126 -10.33 -8.91 -6.79
C HIS A 126 -10.95 -10.25 -7.23
N GLN A 127 -11.95 -10.77 -6.51
CA GLN A 127 -12.69 -11.98 -6.89
C GLN A 127 -13.48 -11.77 -8.20
N VAL A 128 -14.23 -10.67 -8.31
CA VAL A 128 -14.96 -10.33 -9.54
C VAL A 128 -14.00 -10.24 -10.74
N GLY A 129 -12.81 -9.67 -10.54
CA GLY A 129 -11.78 -9.62 -11.59
C GLY A 129 -11.23 -11.00 -12.00
N LYS A 130 -11.17 -11.97 -11.06
CA LYS A 130 -10.74 -13.35 -11.35
C LYS A 130 -11.81 -14.18 -12.07
N GLU A 131 -13.08 -13.89 -11.82
CA GLU A 131 -14.22 -14.56 -12.46
C GLU A 131 -14.51 -13.99 -13.85
N LYS A 132 -14.25 -12.70 -14.05
CA LYS A 132 -14.42 -12.03 -15.34
C LYS A 132 -13.52 -12.69 -16.40
N GLY A 133 -14.15 -13.33 -17.40
CA GLY A 133 -13.48 -14.04 -18.49
C GLY A 133 -13.34 -15.55 -18.30
N LYS A 134 -13.82 -16.10 -17.18
CA LYS A 134 -14.01 -17.55 -17.00
C LYS A 134 -15.46 -17.91 -17.30
N TYR A 135 -15.68 -18.74 -18.31
CA TYR A 135 -16.98 -19.34 -18.56
C TYR A 135 -17.08 -20.62 -17.73
N LYS A 136 -18.10 -20.71 -16.88
CA LYS A 136 -18.50 -21.98 -16.23
C LYS A 136 -19.44 -22.73 -17.17
N GLU A 137 -19.49 -24.05 -17.09
CA GLU A 137 -20.38 -24.90 -17.91
C GLU A 137 -21.84 -24.43 -17.86
N GLU A 138 -22.34 -24.09 -16.67
CA GLU A 138 -23.68 -23.50 -16.47
C GLU A 138 -23.93 -22.17 -17.23
N THR A 139 -22.87 -21.38 -17.47
CA THR A 139 -22.96 -20.14 -18.28
C THR A 139 -22.88 -20.40 -19.77
N ILE A 140 -22.29 -21.53 -20.18
CA ILE A 140 -22.20 -21.94 -21.59
C ILE A 140 -23.53 -22.57 -22.00
N GLU A 141 -24.11 -23.43 -21.16
CA GLU A 141 -25.43 -24.05 -21.36
C GLU A 141 -26.54 -22.98 -21.48
N LYS A 142 -26.53 -21.96 -20.59
CA LYS A 142 -27.46 -20.82 -20.67
C LYS A 142 -27.26 -19.88 -21.86
N MET A 143 -26.16 -20.03 -22.61
CA MET A 143 -25.95 -19.30 -23.86
C MET A 143 -26.33 -20.12 -25.10
N GLN A 144 -26.59 -21.43 -24.94
CA GLN A 144 -26.97 -22.36 -26.00
C GLN A 144 -28.48 -22.63 -26.05
N GLU A 145 -29.20 -22.31 -24.96
CA GLU A 145 -30.67 -22.23 -24.88
C GLU A 145 -31.16 -20.84 -25.29
#